data_AF-A0A177NPB2-F1
#
_entry.id   AF-A0A177NPB2-F1
#
_cell.length_a   1.000
_cell.length_b   1.000
_cell.length_c   1.000
_cell.angle_alpha   90.00
_cell.angle_beta   90.00
_cell.angle_gamma   90.00
#
_symmetry.space_group_name_H-M   'P 1'
#
loop_
_entity.id
_entity.type
_entity.pdbx_description
1 polymer ?
#
loop_
_entity_poly.entity_id
_entity_poly.type
_entity_poly.pdbx_seq_one_letter_code
_entity_poly.pdbx_strand_id
1 'polypeptide(L)'
;MRNQWIAPLLAFGLSLNLSTASAADQHAGDIQPWKADGQVFVNGDWFEADFGDLSGGLYRTDDPGYDANTALGAFGAGNWLWFSGLNSLQFWNGSVWSNTVPNGEHIELTDALGNVTTFNTSGVQNASGVIGQFDNAGDIHEHLDMAIRNASDALGGSAGAYWITLQLFESLAESSTPLANSSSTPFHILFNRGLAHADFELAVEAASTAPVPLPGAVWLFAPAIAGLLGFGRRKPAA
;
A
#
# COMPACT_ATOMS: atom_id res chain seq x y z
N MET A 1 10.84 78.84 -19.48
CA MET A 1 11.41 78.65 -18.13
C MET A 1 11.48 77.15 -17.85
N ARG A 2 12.60 76.73 -17.27
CA ARG A 2 13.07 75.37 -16.99
C ARG A 2 12.22 74.70 -15.89
N ASN A 3 11.88 73.42 -16.03
CA ASN A 3 12.43 72.37 -15.17
C ASN A 3 12.01 70.96 -15.60
N GLN A 4 13.03 70.11 -15.69
CA GLN A 4 13.02 68.67 -15.92
C GLN A 4 12.64 67.94 -14.63
N TRP A 5 11.94 66.81 -14.71
CA TRP A 5 12.19 65.66 -13.84
C TRP A 5 11.98 64.35 -14.63
N ILE A 6 13.04 63.54 -14.64
CA ILE A 6 13.13 62.17 -15.14
C ILE A 6 12.68 61.24 -14.01
N ALA A 7 11.90 60.20 -14.30
CA ALA A 7 12.04 58.89 -13.68
C ALA A 7 11.33 57.79 -14.51
N PRO A 8 12.02 56.67 -14.81
CA PRO A 8 11.46 55.49 -15.46
C PRO A 8 10.88 54.51 -14.42
N LEU A 9 9.79 53.82 -14.74
CA LEU A 9 9.31 52.68 -13.94
C LEU A 9 9.50 51.38 -14.73
N LEU A 10 10.65 50.77 -14.44
CA LEU A 10 10.90 49.37 -14.13
C LEU A 10 9.87 48.33 -14.62
N ALA A 11 10.38 47.41 -15.44
CA ALA A 11 9.75 46.17 -15.82
C ALA A 11 9.53 45.23 -14.62
N PHE A 12 8.45 44.45 -14.64
CA PHE A 12 8.39 43.14 -14.00
C PHE A 12 7.91 42.13 -15.03
N GLY A 13 8.85 41.36 -15.58
CA GLY A 13 8.56 40.15 -16.33
C GLY A 13 8.12 39.08 -15.34
N LEU A 14 6.87 38.63 -15.46
CA LEU A 14 6.42 37.40 -14.83
C LEU A 14 7.00 36.24 -15.65
N SER A 15 8.16 35.73 -15.26
CA SER A 15 8.62 34.42 -15.72
C SER A 15 7.82 33.36 -14.97
N LEU A 16 6.80 32.80 -15.62
CA LEU A 16 6.16 31.55 -15.20
C LEU A 16 7.23 30.45 -15.27
N ASN A 17 7.73 30.04 -14.11
CA ASN A 17 8.44 28.77 -13.98
C ASN A 17 7.39 27.65 -14.06
N LEU A 18 7.08 27.19 -15.28
CA LEU A 18 6.52 25.85 -15.44
C LEU A 18 7.67 24.88 -15.21
N SER A 19 7.81 24.39 -13.98
CA SER A 19 8.63 23.22 -13.71
C SER A 19 8.01 22.04 -14.46
N THR A 20 8.73 21.53 -15.45
CA THR A 20 8.46 20.22 -16.03
C THR A 20 8.72 19.20 -14.92
N ALA A 21 7.66 18.67 -14.30
CA ALA A 21 7.75 17.48 -13.47
C ALA A 21 8.44 16.39 -14.32
N SER A 22 9.50 15.81 -13.80
CA SER A 22 10.20 14.72 -14.49
C SER A 22 9.33 13.47 -14.49
N ALA A 23 9.54 12.51 -15.38
CA ALA A 23 8.82 11.23 -15.33
C ALA A 23 8.96 10.52 -13.95
N ALA A 24 10.03 10.81 -13.19
CA ALA A 24 10.19 10.31 -11.83
C ALA A 24 9.23 10.94 -10.79
N ASP A 25 8.69 12.14 -11.06
CA ASP A 25 7.62 12.76 -10.25
C ASP A 25 6.24 12.15 -10.54
N GLN A 26 6.07 11.48 -11.70
CA GLN A 26 4.78 10.96 -12.15
C GLN A 26 4.37 9.63 -11.48
N HIS A 27 5.30 8.97 -10.79
CA HIS A 27 5.13 7.67 -10.12
C HIS A 27 5.51 7.71 -8.63
N ALA A 28 5.69 8.92 -8.07
CA ALA A 28 6.08 9.09 -6.69
C ALA A 28 4.93 8.68 -5.76
N GLY A 29 5.05 7.49 -5.17
CA GLY A 29 4.02 6.90 -4.30
C GLY A 29 3.44 5.59 -4.82
N ASP A 30 3.68 5.25 -6.10
CA ASP A 30 3.21 4.01 -6.69
C ASP A 30 3.84 2.78 -6.04
N ILE A 31 3.04 1.71 -6.00
CA ILE A 31 3.52 0.38 -5.70
C ILE A 31 4.26 -0.09 -6.94
N GLN A 32 5.57 -0.30 -6.81
CA GLN A 32 6.41 -0.75 -7.90
C GLN A 32 6.81 -2.20 -7.72
N PRO A 33 6.03 -3.16 -8.25
CA PRO A 33 6.37 -4.56 -8.15
C PRO A 33 7.47 -4.94 -9.16
N TRP A 34 8.32 -5.88 -8.79
CA TRP A 34 9.24 -6.53 -9.73
C TRP A 34 9.38 -8.02 -9.40
N LYS A 35 9.91 -8.79 -10.35
CA LYS A 35 10.11 -10.23 -10.18
C LYS A 35 11.58 -10.62 -10.23
N ALA A 36 12.06 -11.28 -9.18
CA ALA A 36 13.40 -11.87 -9.13
C ALA A 36 13.34 -13.30 -8.57
N ASP A 37 14.05 -14.23 -9.20
CA ASP A 37 14.09 -15.65 -8.79
C ASP A 37 12.72 -16.33 -8.63
N GLY A 38 11.72 -15.89 -9.42
CA GLY A 38 10.36 -16.39 -9.35
C GLY A 38 9.47 -15.68 -8.32
N GLN A 39 10.06 -14.89 -7.41
CA GLN A 39 9.39 -14.16 -6.35
C GLN A 39 9.07 -12.72 -6.74
N VAL A 40 7.92 -12.24 -6.25
CA VAL A 40 7.50 -10.85 -6.40
C VAL A 40 7.98 -10.05 -5.22
N PHE A 41 8.49 -8.86 -5.50
CA PHE A 41 8.93 -7.88 -4.52
C PHE A 41 8.22 -6.56 -4.79
N VAL A 42 8.14 -5.70 -3.77
CA VAL A 42 7.56 -4.35 -3.84
C VAL A 42 8.54 -3.35 -3.23
N ASN A 43 8.45 -2.09 -3.63
CA ASN A 43 9.38 -1.01 -3.27
C ASN A 43 9.24 -0.48 -1.84
N GLY A 44 8.27 -0.98 -1.08
CA GLY A 44 8.05 -0.62 0.32
C GLY A 44 7.02 -1.53 1.00
N ASP A 45 6.96 -1.43 2.33
CA ASP A 45 5.98 -2.16 3.15
C ASP A 45 4.72 -1.30 3.44
N TRP A 46 4.82 0.01 3.28
CA TRP A 46 3.79 1.00 3.62
C TRP A 46 3.62 1.98 2.47
N PHE A 47 2.37 2.12 2.02
CA PHE A 47 1.95 3.05 1.00
C PHE A 47 0.83 3.91 1.55
N GLU A 48 0.70 5.11 1.01
CA GLU A 48 -0.26 6.11 1.47
C GLU A 48 -1.22 6.45 0.34
N ALA A 49 -2.47 6.73 0.70
CA ALA A 49 -3.54 7.11 -0.20
C ALA A 49 -4.45 8.12 0.51
N ASP A 50 -5.28 8.85 -0.24
CA ASP A 50 -6.21 9.82 0.34
C ASP A 50 -7.61 9.69 -0.28
N PHE A 51 -8.61 9.34 0.52
CA PHE A 51 -10.03 9.30 0.10
C PHE A 51 -10.66 10.69 -0.10
N GLY A 52 -9.84 11.72 -0.29
CA GLY A 52 -10.23 13.08 -0.66
C GLY A 52 -9.28 13.69 -1.67
N ASP A 53 -8.51 12.87 -2.39
CA ASP A 53 -7.68 13.31 -3.50
C ASP A 53 -8.51 13.93 -4.65
N LEU A 54 -7.82 14.54 -5.61
CA LEU A 54 -8.47 15.19 -6.75
C LEU A 54 -8.96 14.19 -7.81
N SER A 55 -8.30 13.04 -7.97
CA SER A 55 -8.59 12.06 -9.02
C SER A 55 -9.83 11.23 -8.71
N GLY A 56 -9.93 10.66 -7.50
CA GLY A 56 -11.07 9.89 -7.02
C GLY A 56 -12.21 10.77 -6.50
N GLY A 57 -11.88 11.94 -5.95
CA GLY A 57 -12.82 12.86 -5.34
C GLY A 57 -13.25 12.44 -3.94
N LEU A 58 -14.40 12.93 -3.48
CA LEU A 58 -14.82 12.69 -2.09
C LEU A 58 -15.17 11.22 -1.87
N TYR A 59 -14.42 10.56 -0.99
CA TYR A 59 -14.54 9.15 -0.55
C TYR A 59 -14.01 8.10 -1.51
N ARG A 60 -13.16 8.50 -2.45
CA ARG A 60 -12.53 7.60 -3.42
C ARG A 60 -11.09 8.03 -3.67
N THR A 61 -10.31 7.10 -4.21
CA THR A 61 -8.95 7.31 -4.69
C THR A 61 -8.64 6.22 -5.69
N ASP A 62 -7.76 6.50 -6.64
CA ASP A 62 -7.16 5.54 -7.55
C ASP A 62 -5.65 5.38 -7.30
N ASP A 63 -5.17 5.95 -6.18
CA ASP A 63 -3.80 5.92 -5.71
C ASP A 63 -3.65 5.04 -4.45
N PRO A 64 -2.50 4.37 -4.25
CA PRO A 64 -1.35 4.33 -5.17
C PRO A 64 -1.65 3.51 -6.44
N GLY A 65 -0.99 3.86 -7.54
CA GLY A 65 -0.96 3.05 -8.75
C GLY A 65 -0.04 1.83 -8.60
N TYR A 66 -0.09 0.95 -9.59
CA TYR A 66 0.83 -0.18 -9.77
C TYR A 66 1.66 0.02 -11.03
N ASP A 67 2.95 0.25 -10.87
CA ASP A 67 3.90 0.56 -11.96
C ASP A 67 5.10 -0.40 -11.90
N ALA A 68 5.13 -1.41 -12.77
CA ALA A 68 6.10 -2.49 -12.64
C ALA A 68 7.55 -2.04 -12.93
N ASN A 69 8.46 -2.36 -12.01
CA ASN A 69 9.87 -2.02 -12.18
C ASN A 69 10.63 -3.09 -12.97
N THR A 70 10.48 -3.04 -14.29
CA THR A 70 11.13 -3.98 -15.22
C THR A 70 12.66 -3.90 -15.20
N ALA A 71 13.25 -2.78 -14.73
CA ALA A 71 14.69 -2.64 -14.57
C ALA A 71 15.26 -3.52 -13.44
N LEU A 72 14.46 -3.81 -12.40
CA LEU A 72 14.81 -4.73 -11.31
C LEU A 72 14.42 -6.18 -11.64
N GLY A 73 13.42 -6.38 -12.50
CA GLY A 73 13.06 -7.67 -13.04
C GLY A 73 11.65 -7.69 -13.64
N ALA A 74 11.56 -8.06 -14.92
CA ALA A 74 10.32 -8.15 -15.66
C ALA A 74 9.48 -9.38 -15.27
N PHE A 75 8.16 -9.22 -15.41
CA PHE A 75 7.20 -10.32 -15.27
C PHE A 75 7.07 -11.12 -16.57
N GLY A 76 6.31 -12.21 -16.53
CA GLY A 76 6.02 -12.98 -17.73
C GLY A 76 5.06 -12.22 -18.65
N ALA A 77 5.40 -12.08 -19.93
CA ALA A 77 4.54 -11.42 -20.89
C ALA A 77 3.15 -12.08 -20.96
N GLY A 78 2.09 -11.27 -20.91
CA GLY A 78 0.69 -11.72 -20.95
C GLY A 78 0.18 -12.34 -19.65
N ASN A 79 1.04 -12.56 -18.64
CA ASN A 79 0.61 -12.99 -17.31
C ASN A 79 -0.21 -11.91 -16.63
N TRP A 80 -0.94 -12.28 -15.57
CA TRP A 80 -1.70 -11.34 -14.77
C TRP A 80 -1.05 -11.09 -13.43
N LEU A 81 -1.08 -9.83 -12.99
CA LEU A 81 -0.80 -9.47 -11.62
C LEU A 81 -2.10 -9.49 -10.82
N TRP A 82 -2.05 -10.12 -9.66
CA TRP A 82 -3.15 -10.18 -8.71
C TRP A 82 -2.74 -9.57 -7.38
N PHE A 83 -3.74 -9.08 -6.64
CA PHE A 83 -3.62 -8.91 -5.20
C PHE A 83 -4.45 -9.96 -4.46
N SER A 84 -4.03 -10.26 -3.24
CA SER A 84 -4.82 -10.91 -2.20
C SER A 84 -4.99 -9.95 -1.03
N GLY A 85 -6.22 -9.61 -0.67
CA GLY A 85 -6.56 -8.92 0.56
C GLY A 85 -6.37 -9.80 1.78
N LEU A 86 -5.73 -9.25 2.81
CA LEU A 86 -5.38 -9.94 4.05
C LEU A 86 -5.90 -9.16 5.26
N ASN A 87 -6.10 -9.87 6.37
CA ASN A 87 -6.52 -9.32 7.66
C ASN A 87 -7.85 -8.54 7.63
N SER A 88 -8.25 -7.97 8.77
CA SER A 88 -9.43 -7.10 8.87
C SER A 88 -9.03 -5.64 8.78
N LEU A 89 -9.95 -4.79 8.31
CA LEU A 89 -9.79 -3.34 8.26
C LEU A 89 -9.39 -2.79 9.64
N GLN A 90 -8.31 -2.00 9.68
CA GLN A 90 -7.95 -1.25 10.88
C GLN A 90 -8.33 0.22 10.72
N PHE A 91 -8.63 0.87 11.84
CA PHE A 91 -8.95 2.28 11.92
C PHE A 91 -8.15 2.97 13.00
N TRP A 92 -7.59 4.12 12.64
CA TRP A 92 -6.93 5.05 13.54
C TRP A 92 -7.91 6.11 14.00
N ASN A 93 -8.15 6.14 15.31
CA ASN A 93 -9.06 7.11 15.93
C ASN A 93 -8.38 8.40 16.43
N GLY A 94 -7.11 8.62 16.06
CA GLY A 94 -6.28 9.72 16.58
C GLY A 94 -5.30 9.29 17.68
N SER A 95 -5.39 8.06 18.20
CA SER A 95 -4.48 7.58 19.25
C SER A 95 -4.10 6.11 19.16
N VAL A 96 -4.96 5.24 18.64
CA VAL A 96 -4.67 3.80 18.57
C VAL A 96 -5.27 3.21 17.30
N TRP A 97 -4.53 2.28 16.69
CA TRP A 97 -5.04 1.40 15.64
C TRP A 97 -5.93 0.33 16.27
N SER A 98 -7.14 0.19 15.77
CA SER A 98 -8.07 -0.83 16.25
C SER A 98 -8.93 -1.40 15.13
N ASN A 99 -9.42 -2.61 15.34
CA ASN A 99 -10.40 -3.25 14.47
C ASN A 99 -11.83 -2.81 14.85
N THR A 100 -12.06 -1.51 14.97
CA THR A 100 -13.38 -0.93 15.27
C THR A 100 -13.50 0.39 14.53
N VAL A 101 -14.58 0.51 13.77
CA VAL A 101 -14.86 1.67 12.92
C VAL A 101 -16.15 2.36 13.42
N PRO A 102 -16.24 3.71 13.42
CA PRO A 102 -17.32 4.41 14.11
C PRO A 102 -18.72 4.24 13.50
N ASN A 103 -18.82 4.00 12.20
CA ASN A 103 -20.06 3.98 11.42
C ASN A 103 -20.17 2.74 10.52
N GLY A 104 -19.58 1.61 10.96
CA GLY A 104 -19.57 0.36 10.20
C GLY A 104 -18.91 0.49 8.84
N GLU A 105 -17.86 1.29 8.74
CA GLU A 105 -17.15 1.55 7.49
C GLU A 105 -16.48 0.30 6.90
N HIS A 106 -16.43 0.28 5.58
CA HIS A 106 -15.68 -0.69 4.80
C HIS A 106 -14.98 -0.02 3.61
N ILE A 107 -13.88 -0.62 3.18
CA ILE A 107 -13.16 -0.23 1.97
C ILE A 107 -13.48 -1.22 0.86
N GLU A 108 -13.74 -0.70 -0.33
CA GLU A 108 -13.89 -1.46 -1.56
C GLU A 108 -12.72 -1.20 -2.49
N LEU A 109 -12.13 -2.26 -3.02
CA LEU A 109 -11.18 -2.26 -4.13
C LEU A 109 -11.87 -2.88 -5.33
N THR A 110 -12.02 -2.12 -6.41
CA THR A 110 -12.54 -2.63 -7.68
C THR A 110 -11.38 -3.05 -8.57
N ASP A 111 -11.36 -4.31 -8.96
CA ASP A 111 -10.29 -4.89 -9.77
C ASP A 111 -10.46 -4.57 -11.27
N ALA A 112 -9.46 -4.88 -12.09
CA ALA A 112 -9.46 -4.60 -13.53
C ALA A 112 -10.58 -5.33 -14.31
N LEU A 113 -11.24 -6.31 -13.69
CA LEU A 113 -12.38 -7.04 -14.27
C LEU A 113 -13.73 -6.55 -13.72
N GLY A 114 -13.73 -5.55 -12.85
CA GLY A 114 -14.92 -4.98 -12.22
C GLY A 114 -15.44 -5.76 -11.01
N ASN A 115 -14.67 -6.71 -10.47
CA ASN A 115 -15.02 -7.39 -9.22
C ASN A 115 -14.64 -6.52 -8.03
N VAL A 116 -15.42 -6.62 -6.95
CA VAL A 116 -15.20 -5.84 -5.74
C VAL A 116 -14.68 -6.73 -4.60
N THR A 117 -13.49 -6.39 -4.11
CA THR A 117 -12.95 -6.87 -2.84
C THR A 117 -13.40 -5.93 -1.73
N THR A 118 -13.94 -6.45 -0.64
CA THR A 118 -14.41 -5.63 0.49
C THR A 118 -13.62 -5.92 1.76
N PHE A 119 -13.01 -4.89 2.34
CA PHE A 119 -12.34 -4.93 3.64
C PHE A 119 -13.24 -4.32 4.71
N ASN A 120 -13.59 -5.10 5.73
CA ASN A 120 -14.32 -4.62 6.89
C ASN A 120 -13.72 -5.18 8.17
N THR A 121 -14.33 -4.85 9.31
CA THR A 121 -13.81 -5.25 10.63
C THR A 121 -13.91 -6.76 10.90
N SER A 122 -14.68 -7.50 10.11
CA SER A 122 -14.79 -8.96 10.20
C SER A 122 -13.81 -9.71 9.29
N GLY A 123 -13.11 -9.00 8.40
CA GLY A 123 -12.15 -9.59 7.45
C GLY A 123 -12.33 -9.07 6.02
N VAL A 124 -11.86 -9.88 5.07
CA VAL A 124 -11.92 -9.58 3.63
C VAL A 124 -12.93 -10.50 2.94
N GLN A 125 -13.80 -9.91 2.11
CA GLN A 125 -14.71 -10.64 1.21
C GLN A 125 -14.21 -10.51 -0.23
N ASN A 126 -14.35 -11.58 -1.02
CA ASN A 126 -13.78 -11.69 -2.37
C ASN A 126 -12.29 -11.33 -2.38
N ALA A 127 -11.51 -11.97 -1.52
CA ALA A 127 -10.18 -11.53 -1.13
C ALA A 127 -9.12 -11.53 -2.25
N SER A 128 -9.44 -11.82 -3.51
CA SER A 128 -8.48 -11.77 -4.61
C SER A 128 -9.07 -11.00 -5.79
N GLY A 129 -8.26 -10.12 -6.37
CA GLY A 129 -8.62 -9.32 -7.54
C GLY A 129 -7.45 -9.14 -8.50
N VAL A 130 -7.77 -8.91 -9.77
CA VAL A 130 -6.79 -8.68 -10.84
C VAL A 130 -6.38 -7.20 -10.87
N ILE A 131 -5.07 -6.93 -10.80
CA ILE A 131 -4.54 -5.59 -11.02
C ILE A 131 -4.48 -5.27 -12.51
N GLY A 132 -3.94 -6.21 -13.30
CA GLY A 132 -3.83 -6.03 -14.74
C GLY A 132 -3.07 -7.16 -15.42
N GLN A 133 -2.89 -7.00 -16.73
CA GLN A 133 -2.14 -7.92 -17.58
C GLN A 133 -0.81 -7.29 -17.99
N PHE A 134 0.28 -8.03 -17.78
CA PHE A 134 1.60 -7.61 -18.24
C PHE A 134 1.70 -7.58 -19.76
N ASP A 135 2.32 -6.54 -20.28
CA ASP A 135 2.57 -6.36 -21.71
C ASP A 135 3.69 -7.31 -22.22
N ASN A 136 4.13 -7.11 -23.46
CA ASN A 136 5.20 -7.92 -24.05
C ASN A 136 6.58 -7.71 -23.40
N ALA A 137 6.80 -6.62 -22.69
CA ALA A 137 8.00 -6.34 -21.92
C ALA A 137 7.92 -6.86 -20.48
N GLY A 138 6.76 -7.41 -20.06
CA GLY A 138 6.54 -7.81 -18.68
C GLY A 138 6.25 -6.62 -17.76
N ASP A 139 5.72 -5.54 -18.34
CA ASP A 139 5.43 -4.27 -17.68
C ASP A 139 3.92 -4.05 -17.48
N ILE A 140 3.54 -3.25 -16.50
CA ILE A 140 2.17 -2.74 -16.28
C ILE A 140 2.22 -1.33 -15.70
N HIS A 141 1.20 -0.54 -16.03
CA HIS A 141 0.85 0.67 -15.28
C HIS A 141 -0.67 0.70 -15.14
N GLU A 142 -1.16 0.39 -13.94
CA GLU A 142 -2.59 0.28 -13.65
C GLU A 142 -2.96 1.05 -12.38
N HIS A 143 -4.17 1.61 -12.36
CA HIS A 143 -4.75 2.26 -11.20
C HIS A 143 -6.08 1.56 -10.88
N LEU A 144 -6.27 1.15 -9.62
CA LEU A 144 -7.48 0.48 -9.18
C LEU A 144 -8.38 1.45 -8.42
N ASP A 145 -9.67 1.44 -8.72
CA ASP A 145 -10.63 2.27 -8.00
C ASP A 145 -10.82 1.77 -6.57
N MET A 146 -10.58 2.67 -5.61
CA MET A 146 -10.77 2.43 -4.19
C MET A 146 -11.83 3.38 -3.63
N ALA A 147 -12.71 2.86 -2.78
CA ALA A 147 -13.77 3.65 -2.16
C ALA A 147 -13.96 3.30 -0.68
N ILE A 148 -14.33 4.30 0.12
CA ILE A 148 -14.80 4.09 1.48
C ILE A 148 -16.32 4.28 1.58
N ARG A 149 -16.97 3.34 2.24
CA ARG A 149 -18.41 3.33 2.45
C ARG A 149 -18.76 3.17 3.92
N ASN A 150 -19.98 3.57 4.27
CA ASN A 150 -20.54 3.38 5.60
C ASN A 150 -21.45 2.14 5.69
N ALA A 151 -21.99 1.86 6.88
CA ALA A 151 -22.87 0.72 7.13
C ALA A 151 -24.15 0.66 6.27
N SER A 152 -24.56 1.77 5.65
CA SER A 152 -25.71 1.83 4.72
C SER A 152 -25.30 1.70 3.26
N ASP A 153 -24.05 1.32 2.98
CA ASP A 153 -23.44 1.17 1.66
C ASP A 153 -23.36 2.46 0.83
N ALA A 154 -23.53 3.62 1.50
CA ALA A 154 -23.32 4.92 0.88
C ALA A 154 -21.84 5.31 0.95
N LEU A 155 -21.34 6.00 -0.08
CA LEU A 155 -20.02 6.62 -0.05
C LEU A 155 -19.90 7.52 1.18
N GLY A 156 -18.85 7.28 1.96
CA GLY A 156 -18.64 7.99 3.21
C GLY A 156 -17.84 7.18 4.21
N GLY A 157 -17.30 7.88 5.19
CA GLY A 157 -16.54 7.29 6.28
C GLY A 157 -16.22 8.37 7.31
N SER A 158 -16.03 7.97 8.55
CA SER A 158 -15.62 8.89 9.62
C SER A 158 -14.24 9.46 9.34
N ALA A 159 -13.97 10.68 9.85
CA ALA A 159 -12.63 11.22 9.73
C ALA A 159 -11.63 10.37 10.53
N GLY A 160 -10.49 10.05 9.93
CA GLY A 160 -9.48 9.17 10.52
C GLY A 160 -8.51 8.61 9.47
N ALA A 161 -7.74 7.60 9.85
CA ALA A 161 -6.94 6.82 8.90
C ALA A 161 -7.42 5.36 8.88
N TYR A 162 -7.40 4.75 7.71
CA TYR A 162 -7.81 3.37 7.49
C TYR A 162 -6.66 2.56 6.95
N TRP A 163 -6.59 1.28 7.28
CA TRP A 163 -5.47 0.42 6.88
C TRP A 163 -5.97 -0.93 6.37
N ILE A 164 -5.54 -1.28 5.17
CA ILE A 164 -5.68 -2.62 4.57
C ILE A 164 -4.33 -3.30 4.35
N THR A 165 -4.30 -4.63 4.37
CA THR A 165 -3.10 -5.41 4.05
C THR A 165 -3.32 -6.17 2.75
N LEU A 166 -2.32 -6.12 1.86
CA LEU A 166 -2.34 -6.82 0.58
C LEU A 166 -1.10 -7.71 0.43
N GLN A 167 -1.18 -8.69 -0.46
CA GLN A 167 -0.06 -9.48 -0.96
C GLN A 167 -0.22 -9.64 -2.47
N LEU A 168 0.84 -9.46 -3.24
CA LEU A 168 0.80 -9.66 -4.69
C LEU A 168 1.12 -11.09 -5.07
N PHE A 169 0.59 -11.55 -6.20
CA PHE A 169 1.09 -12.74 -6.88
C PHE A 169 0.87 -12.67 -8.39
N GLU A 170 1.66 -13.44 -9.15
CA GLU A 170 1.53 -13.55 -10.60
C GLU A 170 0.85 -14.86 -10.98
N SER A 171 0.03 -14.84 -12.03
CA SER A 171 -0.56 -16.04 -12.65
C SER A 171 -0.33 -16.07 -14.15
N LEU A 172 -0.58 -17.22 -14.78
CA LEU A 172 -0.80 -17.24 -16.22
C LEU A 172 -2.04 -16.40 -16.59
N ALA A 173 -2.11 -15.98 -17.85
CA ALA A 173 -3.28 -15.29 -18.41
C ALA A 173 -4.58 -16.05 -18.09
N GLU A 174 -5.62 -15.32 -17.67
CA GLU A 174 -6.96 -15.85 -17.39
C GLU A 174 -6.99 -17.00 -16.36
N SER A 175 -5.97 -17.09 -15.50
CA SER A 175 -5.88 -18.08 -14.44
C SER A 175 -5.83 -17.40 -13.08
N SER A 176 -6.58 -17.90 -12.11
CA SER A 176 -6.46 -17.48 -10.71
C SER A 176 -5.43 -18.31 -9.92
N THR A 177 -4.67 -19.18 -10.58
CA THR A 177 -3.68 -20.03 -9.92
C THR A 177 -2.33 -19.30 -9.86
N PRO A 178 -1.79 -19.01 -8.67
CA PRO A 178 -0.48 -18.39 -8.54
C PRO A 178 0.62 -19.25 -9.18
N LEU A 179 1.56 -18.62 -9.86
CA LEU A 179 2.81 -19.26 -10.26
C LEU A 179 3.61 -19.64 -9.02
N ALA A 180 4.40 -20.70 -9.12
CA ALA A 180 5.22 -21.16 -8.00
C ALA A 180 6.15 -20.05 -7.49
N ASN A 181 6.18 -19.85 -6.17
CA ASN A 181 6.96 -18.83 -5.47
C ASN A 181 6.67 -17.37 -5.84
N SER A 182 5.57 -17.08 -6.55
CA SER A 182 5.27 -15.74 -7.08
C SER A 182 4.64 -14.77 -6.08
N SER A 183 4.56 -15.09 -4.79
CA SER A 183 3.93 -14.21 -3.81
C SER A 183 4.90 -13.20 -3.21
N SER A 184 4.47 -11.96 -3.06
CA SER A 184 5.22 -10.95 -2.32
C SER A 184 5.16 -11.19 -0.81
N THR A 185 6.00 -10.49 -0.04
CA THR A 185 5.67 -10.24 1.36
C THR A 185 4.40 -9.39 1.45
N PRO A 186 3.58 -9.54 2.49
CA PRO A 186 2.47 -8.62 2.72
C PRO A 186 2.97 -7.18 2.86
N PHE A 187 2.21 -6.24 2.33
CA PHE A 187 2.42 -4.79 2.45
C PHE A 187 1.09 -4.11 2.77
N HIS A 188 1.13 -2.81 3.05
CA HIS A 188 0.03 -2.08 3.65
C HIS A 188 -0.27 -0.80 2.88
N ILE A 189 -1.55 -0.47 2.76
CA ILE A 189 -2.00 0.83 2.27
C ILE A 189 -2.75 1.52 3.41
N LEU A 190 -2.31 2.74 3.74
CA LEU A 190 -2.95 3.62 4.70
C LEU A 190 -3.69 4.71 3.95
N PHE A 191 -4.99 4.81 4.20
CA PHE A 191 -5.85 5.82 3.60
C PHE A 191 -6.11 6.94 4.58
N ASN A 192 -5.73 8.15 4.22
CA ASN A 192 -6.22 9.35 4.88
C ASN A 192 -7.70 9.53 4.54
N ARG A 193 -8.52 9.76 5.56
CA ARG A 193 -9.91 10.15 5.40
C ARG A 193 -10.12 11.46 6.13
N GLY A 194 -9.65 12.55 5.53
CA GLY A 194 -9.92 13.91 5.98
C GLY A 194 -9.23 14.33 7.28
N LEU A 195 -8.15 13.66 7.69
CA LEU A 195 -7.23 14.18 8.69
C LEU A 195 -6.37 15.29 8.07
N ALA A 196 -5.89 16.21 8.91
CA ALA A 196 -4.81 17.09 8.51
C ALA A 196 -3.55 16.25 8.28
N HIS A 197 -2.69 16.67 7.33
CA HIS A 197 -1.48 15.92 6.97
C HIS A 197 -0.65 15.51 8.20
N ALA A 198 -0.37 16.42 9.13
CA ALA A 198 0.39 16.10 10.33
C ALA A 198 -0.26 15.02 11.23
N ASP A 199 -1.59 14.97 11.29
CA ASP A 199 -2.31 13.95 12.07
C ASP A 199 -2.32 12.60 11.35
N PHE A 200 -2.29 12.60 10.01
CA PHE A 200 -2.15 11.39 9.20
C PHE A 200 -0.73 10.81 9.32
N GLU A 201 0.31 11.64 9.27
CA GLU A 201 1.70 11.19 9.49
C GLU A 201 1.89 10.50 10.85
N LEU A 202 1.20 10.97 11.89
CA LEU A 202 1.20 10.30 13.20
C LEU A 202 0.59 8.89 13.13
N ALA A 203 -0.43 8.69 12.31
CA ALA A 203 -1.04 7.38 12.11
C ALA A 203 -0.07 6.44 11.35
N VAL A 204 0.64 6.96 10.34
CA VAL A 204 1.66 6.24 9.57
C VAL A 204 2.84 5.83 10.45
N GLU A 205 3.36 6.75 11.27
CA GLU A 205 4.42 6.46 12.24
C GLU A 205 3.98 5.38 13.25
N ALA A 206 2.75 5.50 13.78
CA ALA A 206 2.21 4.52 14.72
C ALA A 206 2.03 3.12 14.11
N ALA A 207 1.72 3.04 12.80
CA ALA A 207 1.58 1.77 12.10
C ALA A 207 2.96 1.12 11.83
N SER A 208 3.90 1.90 11.30
CA SER A 208 5.24 1.42 10.89
C SER A 208 6.16 1.05 12.06
N THR A 209 5.88 1.56 13.27
CA THR A 209 6.63 1.25 14.50
C THR A 209 5.99 0.17 15.37
N ALA A 210 4.80 -0.34 14.98
CA ALA A 210 4.14 -1.42 15.71
C ALA A 210 5.01 -2.70 15.69
N PRO A 211 5.21 -3.40 16.82
CA PRO A 211 6.00 -4.63 16.83
C PRO A 211 5.37 -5.66 15.90
N VAL A 212 6.08 -6.07 14.84
CA VAL A 212 5.66 -7.17 13.98
C VAL A 212 5.53 -8.43 14.86
N PRO A 213 4.36 -9.07 14.96
CA PRO A 213 4.22 -10.31 15.71
C PRO A 213 5.13 -11.36 15.07
N LEU A 214 6.20 -11.77 15.78
CA LEU A 214 7.04 -12.87 15.33
C LEU A 214 6.15 -14.10 15.14
N PRO A 215 6.25 -14.83 14.02
CA PRO A 215 5.59 -16.12 13.88
C PRO A 215 5.93 -16.98 15.10
N GLY A 216 4.94 -17.69 15.66
CA GLY A 216 5.05 -18.45 16.91
C GLY A 216 6.16 -19.52 17.00
N ALA A 217 7.04 -19.60 15.99
CA ALA A 217 8.21 -20.45 15.92
C ALA A 217 9.34 -20.08 16.91
N VAL A 218 9.33 -18.91 17.54
CA VAL A 218 10.34 -18.57 18.58
C VAL A 218 10.25 -19.55 19.78
N TRP A 219 9.06 -20.09 20.07
CA TRP A 219 8.88 -21.11 21.11
C TRP A 219 9.47 -22.48 20.74
N LEU A 220 9.72 -22.77 19.46
CA LEU A 220 10.33 -24.03 19.02
C LEU A 220 11.85 -24.09 19.27
N PHE A 221 12.51 -22.95 19.48
CA PHE A 221 13.96 -22.91 19.78
C PHE A 221 14.29 -22.90 21.28
N ALA A 222 13.32 -22.58 22.14
CA ALA A 222 13.50 -22.61 23.60
C ALA A 222 13.93 -23.99 24.16
N PRO A 223 13.39 -25.15 23.72
CA PRO A 223 13.82 -26.45 24.24
C PRO A 223 15.20 -26.89 23.73
N ALA A 224 15.69 -26.36 22.60
CA ALA A 224 17.01 -26.73 22.06
C ALA A 224 18.17 -26.19 22.90
N ILE A 225 18.00 -25.00 23.51
CA ILE A 225 19.02 -24.39 24.39
C ILE A 225 19.03 -25.06 25.77
N ALA A 226 17.86 -25.46 26.30
CA ALA A 226 17.78 -26.15 27.58
C ALA A 226 18.39 -27.58 27.53
N GLY A 227 18.30 -28.27 26.38
CA GLY A 227 18.90 -29.60 26.19
C GLY A 227 20.43 -29.62 26.21
N LEU A 228 21.09 -28.53 25.80
CA LEU A 228 22.56 -28.41 25.76
C LEU A 228 23.21 -28.24 27.13
N LEU A 229 22.47 -27.80 28.15
CA LEU A 229 22.97 -27.63 29.52
C LEU A 229 22.75 -28.87 30.42
N GLY A 230 21.96 -29.85 29.98
CA GLY A 230 21.52 -30.99 30.79
C GLY A 230 22.45 -32.22 30.83
N PHE A 231 23.42 -32.34 29.91
CA PHE A 231 24.23 -33.57 29.77
C PHE A 231 25.62 -33.55 30.44
N GLY A 232 25.91 -32.54 31.27
CA GLY A 232 27.25 -32.28 31.81
C GLY A 232 27.60 -32.81 33.20
N ARG A 233 26.87 -33.75 33.81
CA ARG A 233 27.24 -34.31 35.13
C ARG A 233 27.24 -35.83 35.17
N ARG A 234 28.35 -36.45 34.76
CA ARG A 234 28.69 -37.83 35.16
C ARG A 234 29.30 -37.82 36.56
N LYS A 235 28.71 -38.56 37.48
CA LYS A 235 29.28 -38.84 38.82
C LYS A 235 30.49 -39.79 38.68
N PRO A 236 31.59 -39.58 39.42
CA PRO A 236 32.62 -40.61 39.57
C PRO A 236 32.19 -41.65 40.62
N ALA A 237 32.50 -42.91 40.34
CA ALA A 237 32.35 -44.02 41.28
C ALA A 237 33.63 -44.21 42.09
N ALA A 238 33.51 -44.20 43.41
CA ALA A 238 34.31 -44.96 44.39
C ALA A 238 33.57 -44.89 45.74
#